data_AF-A0A536ZTQ0-F1
#
_entry.id   AF-A0A536ZTQ0-F1
#
_cell.length_a   1.000
_cell.length_b   1.000
_cell.length_c   1.000
_cell.angle_alpha   90.00
_cell.angle_beta   90.00
_cell.angle_gamma   90.00
#
_symmetry.space_group_name_H-M   'P 1'
#
loop_
_entity.id
_entity.type
_entity.pdbx_description
1 polymer ?
#
loop_
_entity_poly.entity_id
_entity_poly.type
_entity_poly.pdbx_seq_one_letter_code
_entity_poly.pdbx_strand_id
1 'polypeptide(L)' 'GAKIRLLRDNVVIHDGELDSLKRFKDDVREVKAGFECGLSIRGYNDIEKGDHLEVYEIVEVSRTL' A
#
# COMPACT_ATOMS: atom_id res chain seq x y z
N GLY A 1 2.73 3.99 10.12
CA GLY A 1 2.85 2.90 9.14
C GLY A 1 1.67 3.02 8.22
N ALA A 2 1.89 3.01 6.90
CA ALA A 2 0.80 3.11 5.95
C ALA A 2 0.02 1.79 5.92
N LYS A 3 -1.31 1.86 6.02
CA LYS A 3 -2.17 0.70 5.80
C LYS A 3 -2.44 0.57 4.31
N ILE A 4 -2.61 -0.68 3.86
CA ILE A 4 -2.90 -0.98 2.48
C ILE A 4 -4.07 -1.95 2.38
N ARG A 5 -4.95 -1.69 1.42
CA ARG A 5 -6.06 -2.56 1.11
C ARG A 5 -6.00 -2.94 -0.37
N LEU A 6 -6.11 -4.23 -0.62
CA LEU A 6 -6.18 -4.81 -1.94
C LEU A 6 -7.65 -5.05 -2.31
N LEU A 7 -8.07 -4.48 -3.43
CA LEU A 7 -9.39 -4.68 -4.02
C LEU A 7 -9.24 -5.32 -5.40
N ARG A 8 -9.97 -6.41 -5.63
CA ARG A 8 -10.12 -7.06 -6.94
C ARG A 8 -11.61 -7.11 -7.25
N ASP A 9 -12.02 -6.55 -8.38
CA ASP A 9 -13.44 -6.50 -8.79
C ASP A 9 -14.39 -5.89 -7.72
N ASN A 10 -13.94 -4.84 -7.00
CA ASN A 10 -14.64 -4.22 -5.86
C ASN A 10 -14.79 -5.11 -4.62
N VAL A 11 -14.10 -6.24 -4.56
CA VAL A 11 -14.05 -7.13 -3.39
C VAL A 11 -12.73 -6.92 -2.66
N VAL A 12 -12.79 -6.76 -1.34
CA VAL A 12 -11.59 -6.67 -0.50
C VAL A 12 -10.97 -8.06 -0.39
N ILE A 13 -9.83 -8.25 -1.05
CA ILE A 13 -9.08 -9.52 -1.05
C ILE A 13 -8.14 -9.57 0.16
N HIS A 14 -7.51 -8.44 0.47
CA HIS A 14 -6.54 -8.37 1.55
C HIS A 14 -6.56 -7.01 2.23
N ASP A 15 -6.49 -7.02 3.56
CA ASP A 15 -6.32 -5.85 4.42
C ASP A 15 -5.05 -6.07 5.24
N GLY A 16 -4.06 -5.19 5.06
CA GLY A 16 -2.75 -5.37 5.63
C GLY A 16 -2.01 -4.07 5.84
N GLU A 17 -0.77 -4.19 6.27
CA GLU A 17 0.15 -3.06 6.38
C GLU A 17 1.19 -3.14 5.28
N LEU A 18 1.58 -1.98 4.76
CA LEU A 18 2.68 -1.87 3.82
C LEU A 18 3.97 -2.28 4.55
N ASP A 19 4.64 -3.33 4.08
CA ASP A 19 5.86 -3.85 4.72
C ASP A 19 7.08 -3.08 4.23
N SER A 20 7.26 -3.00 2.91
CA SER A 20 8.37 -2.29 2.29
C SER A 20 8.05 -1.85 0.87
N LEU A 21 8.63 -0.71 0.49
CA LEU A 21 8.60 -0.21 -0.88
C LEU A 21 10.03 -0.25 -1.42
N LYS A 22 10.27 -1.07 -2.44
CA LYS A 22 11.57 -1.20 -3.10
C LYS A 22 11.49 -0.63 -4.49
N ARG A 23 12.39 0.31 -4.78
CA ARG A 23 12.59 0.82 -6.14
C ARG A 23 13.87 0.18 -6.68
N PHE A 24 13.70 -0.79 -7.58
CA PHE A 24 14.80 -1.61 -8.11
C PHE A 24 15.59 -2.34 -7.01
N LYS A 25 16.66 -1.72 -6.51
CA LYS A 25 17.55 -2.26 -5.47
C LYS A 25 17.60 -1.40 -4.21
N ASP A 26 16.92 -0.26 -4.21
CA ASP A 26 16.92 0.68 -3.10
C ASP A 26 15.59 0.63 -2.35
N ASP A 27 15.67 0.45 -1.04
CA ASP A 27 14.54 0.63 -0.14
C ASP A 27 14.20 2.13 -0.04
N VAL A 28 13.00 2.49 -0.49
CA VAL A 28 12.54 3.87 -0.53
C VAL A 28 11.36 4.05 0.42
N ARG A 29 11.28 5.22 1.06
CA ARG A 29 10.15 5.57 1.93
C ARG A 29 8.93 6.04 1.16
N GLU A 30 9.13 6.66 0.01
CA GLU A 30 8.09 7.24 -0.82
C GLU A 30 8.43 7.03 -2.30
N VAL A 31 7.41 6.74 -3.12
CA VAL A 31 7.54 6.76 -4.57
C VAL A 31 6.59 7.81 -5.14
N LYS A 32 7.03 8.54 -6.15
CA LYS A 32 6.16 9.43 -6.90
C LYS A 32 5.30 8.62 -7.86
N ALA A 33 4.06 9.08 -8.08
CA ALA A 33 3.17 8.52 -9.08
C ALA A 33 3.85 8.47 -10.47
N GLY A 34 3.68 7.36 -11.19
CA GLY A 34 4.24 7.16 -12.54
C GLY A 34 5.61 6.48 -12.59
N PHE A 35 6.17 6.05 -11.46
CA PHE A 35 7.38 5.23 -11.41
C PHE A 35 7.05 3.78 -11.06
N GLU A 36 7.75 2.84 -11.71
CA GLU A 36 7.69 1.43 -11.32
C GLU A 36 8.36 1.24 -9.95
N CYS A 37 7.61 0.67 -9.02
CA CYS A 37 8.08 0.27 -7.70
C CYS A 37 7.61 -1.16 -7.39
N GLY A 38 8.44 -1.92 -6.72
CA GLY A 38 8.03 -3.14 -6.03
C GLY A 38 7.44 -2.75 -4.68
N LEU A 39 6.21 -3.19 -4.43
CA LEU A 39 5.56 -3.05 -3.13
C LEU A 39 5.41 -4.43 -2.50
N SER A 40 5.73 -4.55 -1.22
CA SER A 40 5.56 -5.79 -0.46
C SER A 40 4.58 -5.53 0.67
N ILE A 41 3.55 -6.36 0.76
CA ILE A 41 2.54 -6.30 1.81
C ILE A 41 2.89 -7.35 2.85
N ARG A 42 2.77 -6.99 4.12
CA ARG A 42 3.11 -7.94 5.19
C ARG A 42 2.13 -9.11 5.18
N GLY A 43 2.63 -10.29 4.85
CA GLY A 43 1.83 -11.52 4.80
C GLY A 43 1.01 -11.72 3.52
N TYR A 44 1.27 -10.93 2.46
CA TYR A 44 0.59 -11.07 1.19
C TYR A 44 1.52 -10.78 0.00
N ASN A 45 1.66 -11.76 -0.89
CA ASN A 45 2.54 -11.68 -2.08
C ASN A 45 1.79 -11.94 -3.40
N ASP A 46 0.48 -12.22 -3.34
CA ASP A 46 -0.31 -12.67 -4.49
C ASP A 46 -1.01 -11.49 -5.19
N ILE A 47 -0.20 -10.59 -5.74
CA ILE A 47 -0.69 -9.40 -6.45
C ILE A 47 -0.75 -9.72 -7.94
N GLU A 48 -1.93 -9.57 -8.53
CA GLU A 48 -2.17 -9.83 -9.94
C GLU A 48 -2.47 -8.54 -10.71
N LYS A 49 -2.35 -8.59 -12.03
CA LYS A 49 -2.73 -7.48 -12.90
C LYS A 49 -4.24 -7.29 -12.85
N GLY A 50 -4.69 -6.09 -12.51
CA GLY A 50 -6.10 -5.74 -12.33
C GLY A 50 -6.46 -5.37 -10.89
N ASP A 51 -5.58 -5.72 -9.94
CA ASP A 51 -5.73 -5.33 -8.55
C ASP A 51 -5.63 -3.82 -8.33
N HIS A 52 -6.52 -3.30 -7.51
CA HIS A 52 -6.48 -1.95 -6.99
C HIS A 52 -5.90 -1.97 -5.57
N LEU A 53 -4.77 -1.29 -5.39
CA LEU A 53 -4.14 -1.09 -4.10
C LEU A 53 -4.47 0.31 -3.58
N GLU A 54 -5.25 0.38 -2.51
CA GLU A 54 -5.50 1.62 -1.78
C GLU A 54 -4.60 1.72 -0.57
N VAL A 55 -3.68 2.69 -0.59
CA VAL A 55 -2.84 3.03 0.56
C VAL A 55 -3.51 4.17 1.33
N TYR A 56 -3.72 3.99 2.62
CA TYR A 56 -4.31 5.01 3.48
C TYR A 56 -3.51 5.18 4.77
N GLU A 57 -3.47 6.41 5.26
CA GLU A 57 -2.88 6.76 6.54
C GLU A 57 -3.98 7.16 7.51
N ILE A 58 -3.90 6.64 8.74
CA ILE A 58 -4.80 7.04 9.82
C ILE A 58 -4.20 8.29 10.44
N VAL A 59 -4.78 9.45 10.14
CA VAL A 59 -4.41 10.72 10.74
C VAL A 59 -5.33 11.00 11.92
N GLU A 60 -4.78 11.01 13.14
CA GLU A 60 -5.52 11.44 14.33
C GLU A 60 -5.71 12.96 14.30
N VAL A 61 -6.91 13.40 13.94
CA VAL A 61 -7.31 14.80 14.06
C VAL A 61 -7.81 15.07 15.48
N SER A 62 -6.98 15.74 16.27
CA SER A 62 -7.37 16.31 17.56
C SER A 62 -8.35 17.45 17.32
N ARG A 63 -9.61 17.26 17.72
CA ARG A 63 -10.61 18.33 17.72
C ARG A 63 -10.26 19.36 18.78
N THR A 64 -9.98 20.59 18.36
CA THR A 64 -9.93 21.74 19.27
C THR A 64 -11.35 22.24 19.50
N LEU A 65 -11.76 22.32 20.77
CA LEU A 65 -13.03 22.92 21.23
C LEU A 65 -12.88 24.43 21.42
#